data_AF-A0A8H6X0U1-F1
#
_entry.id   AF-A0A8H6X0U1-F1
#
_cell.length_a   1.000
_cell.length_b   1.000
_cell.length_c   1.000
_cell.angle_alpha   90.00
_cell.angle_beta   90.00
_cell.angle_gamma   90.00
#
_symmetry.space_group_name_H-M   'P 1'
#
loop_
_entity.id
_entity.type
_entity.pdbx_description
1 polymer ?
#
loop_
_entity_poly.entity_id
_entity_poly.type
_entity_poly.pdbx_seq_one_letter_code
_entity_poly.pdbx_strand_id
1 'polypeptide(L)'
;MSRPSSIAKRKHDKPPLISEDEQWRLINNSGVLNRVKKHSETQPLDLSEEIFNASLVIVPMCFLLLLMDILTFHQYGQPVNLKSIVDRLIPGIPMLSVFVFYTIRHKRNPRIQFLLFLLGTGSGSRMLFLLKRSSYLINMQQTPPLITLWIYAVIQMDLGLAVANLLSVAAFCWWKKLDLLSGY
;
A
#
# COMPACT_ATOMS: atom_id res chain seq x y z
N MET A 1 25.31 -37.10 -66.39
CA MET A 1 25.44 -38.14 -65.35
C MET A 1 25.38 -37.45 -63.99
N SER A 2 24.20 -37.41 -63.37
CA SER A 2 23.92 -36.65 -62.15
C SER A 2 23.89 -37.60 -60.94
N ARG A 3 24.69 -37.31 -59.90
CA ARG A 3 24.68 -38.05 -58.62
C ARG A 3 23.48 -37.59 -57.76
N PRO A 4 22.68 -38.48 -57.16
CA PRO A 4 21.62 -38.06 -56.26
C PRO A 4 22.19 -37.74 -54.87
N SER A 5 21.83 -36.58 -54.34
CA SER A 5 22.09 -36.18 -52.95
C SER A 5 21.16 -36.94 -52.01
N SER A 6 21.72 -37.87 -51.24
CA SER A 6 21.03 -38.54 -50.14
C SER A 6 20.82 -37.55 -48.98
N ILE A 7 19.59 -37.05 -48.84
CA ILE A 7 19.17 -36.27 -47.67
C ILE A 7 18.83 -37.29 -46.58
N ALA A 8 19.77 -37.48 -45.65
CA ALA A 8 19.56 -38.31 -44.47
C ALA A 8 18.43 -37.72 -43.60
N LYS A 9 17.33 -38.48 -43.46
CA LYS A 9 16.23 -38.20 -42.52
C LYS A 9 16.81 -38.06 -41.10
N ARG A 10 16.76 -36.85 -40.53
CA ARG A 10 17.03 -36.65 -39.09
C ARG A 10 15.93 -37.34 -38.30
N LYS A 11 16.30 -38.44 -37.64
CA LYS A 11 15.49 -39.16 -36.67
C LYS A 11 15.24 -38.21 -35.50
N HIS A 12 13.97 -37.94 -35.21
CA HIS A 12 13.59 -37.14 -34.04
C HIS A 12 13.71 -38.05 -32.81
N ASP A 13 14.94 -38.21 -32.31
CA ASP A 13 15.17 -38.90 -31.05
C ASP A 13 14.51 -38.09 -29.92
N LYS A 14 13.80 -38.79 -29.04
CA LYS A 14 13.33 -38.22 -27.77
C LYS A 14 14.54 -37.62 -27.05
N PRO A 15 14.41 -36.45 -26.39
CA PRO A 15 15.55 -35.84 -25.73
C PRO A 15 16.18 -36.88 -24.79
N PRO A 16 17.52 -37.03 -24.81
CA PRO A 16 18.19 -37.94 -23.90
C PRO A 16 17.78 -37.58 -22.47
N LEU A 17 17.57 -38.58 -21.61
CA LEU A 17 17.35 -38.35 -20.17
C LEU A 17 18.67 -37.80 -19.59
N ILE A 18 18.80 -36.48 -19.56
CA ILE A 18 19.97 -35.79 -18.98
C ILE A 18 19.87 -35.97 -17.45
N SER A 19 20.97 -36.35 -16.79
CA SER A 19 20.98 -36.43 -15.31
C SER A 19 20.74 -35.04 -14.72
N GLU A 20 20.10 -34.96 -13.55
CA GLU A 20 19.77 -33.67 -12.93
C GLU A 20 21.02 -32.79 -12.73
N ASP A 21 22.17 -33.38 -12.44
CA ASP A 21 23.45 -32.65 -12.26
C ASP A 21 23.89 -31.94 -13.55
N GLU A 22 23.75 -32.60 -14.71
CA GLU A 22 24.06 -31.98 -15.99
C GLU A 22 23.04 -30.90 -16.36
N GLN A 23 21.77 -31.08 -16.00
CA GLN A 23 20.76 -30.03 -16.17
C GLN A 23 21.10 -28.78 -15.37
N TRP A 24 21.46 -28.93 -14.08
CA TRP A 24 21.87 -27.81 -13.23
C TRP A 24 23.14 -27.11 -13.75
N ARG A 25 24.12 -27.88 -14.24
CA ARG A 25 25.33 -27.32 -14.86
C ARG A 25 25.00 -26.48 -16.09
N LEU A 26 24.09 -26.95 -16.95
CA LEU A 26 23.66 -26.25 -18.16
C LEU A 26 22.87 -24.98 -17.83
N ILE A 27 21.99 -25.03 -16.83
CA ILE A 27 21.21 -23.88 -16.36
C ILE A 27 22.13 -22.76 -15.83
N ASN A 28 23.17 -23.12 -15.07
CA ASN A 28 24.15 -22.16 -14.57
C ASN A 28 25.03 -21.58 -15.71
N ASN A 29 25.54 -22.42 -16.62
CA ASN A 29 26.42 -21.99 -17.71
C ASN A 29 25.69 -21.19 -18.81
N SER A 30 24.42 -21.49 -19.08
CA SER A 30 23.62 -20.79 -20.09
C SER A 30 23.21 -19.37 -19.69
N GLY A 31 23.38 -19.03 -18.40
CA GLY A 31 22.92 -17.77 -17.82
C GLY A 31 21.40 -17.60 -17.92
N VAL A 32 20.64 -18.68 -18.14
CA VAL A 32 19.17 -18.63 -18.27
C VAL A 32 18.55 -18.13 -16.97
N LEU A 33 19.07 -18.53 -15.80
CA LEU A 33 18.61 -17.99 -14.51
C LEU A 33 18.76 -16.47 -14.41
N ASN A 34 19.91 -15.93 -14.83
CA ASN A 34 20.12 -14.48 -14.84
C ASN A 34 19.23 -13.77 -15.86
N ARG A 35 18.96 -14.39 -17.01
CA ARG A 35 18.02 -13.87 -18.02
C ARG A 35 16.59 -13.88 -17.50
N VAL A 36 16.13 -14.97 -16.90
CA VAL A 36 14.79 -15.10 -16.31
C VAL A 36 14.64 -14.09 -15.18
N LYS A 37 15.58 -14.03 -14.22
CA LYS A 37 15.56 -13.07 -13.12
C LYS A 37 15.50 -11.62 -13.63
N LYS A 38 16.32 -11.27 -14.63
CA LYS A 38 16.28 -9.95 -15.25
C LYS A 38 14.95 -9.69 -15.97
N HIS A 39 14.37 -10.69 -16.64
CA HIS A 39 13.05 -10.55 -17.27
C HIS A 39 11.94 -10.36 -16.23
N SER A 40 11.99 -11.07 -15.11
CA SER A 40 11.09 -10.91 -13.96
C SER A 40 11.21 -9.54 -13.29
N GLU A 41 12.43 -9.00 -13.17
CA GLU A 41 12.66 -7.70 -12.52
C GLU A 41 12.39 -6.50 -13.44
N THR A 42 12.44 -6.68 -14.78
CA THR A 42 12.36 -5.56 -15.74
C THR A 42 10.98 -5.43 -16.40
N GLN A 43 10.11 -6.43 -16.31
CA GLN A 43 8.75 -6.27 -16.83
C GLN A 43 7.98 -5.28 -15.94
N PRO A 44 7.53 -4.13 -16.47
CA PRO A 44 6.60 -3.29 -15.73
C PRO A 44 5.37 -4.14 -15.43
N LEU A 45 4.94 -4.13 -14.16
CA LEU A 45 3.70 -4.80 -13.76
C LEU A 45 2.59 -4.42 -14.74
N ASP A 46 1.83 -5.42 -15.19
CA ASP A 46 0.67 -5.14 -16.02
C ASP A 46 -0.31 -4.26 -15.24
N LEU A 47 -1.03 -3.38 -15.93
CA LEU A 47 -1.97 -2.45 -15.28
C LEU A 47 -3.03 -3.22 -14.48
N SER A 48 -3.40 -4.41 -14.93
CA SER A 48 -4.34 -5.28 -14.22
C SER A 48 -3.80 -5.72 -12.86
N GLU A 49 -2.53 -6.13 -12.78
CA GLU A 49 -1.86 -6.53 -11.54
C GLU A 49 -1.70 -5.34 -10.60
N GLU A 50 -1.39 -4.15 -11.13
CA GLU A 50 -1.26 -2.94 -10.33
C GLU A 50 -2.60 -2.50 -9.72
N ILE A 51 -3.68 -2.52 -10.52
CA ILE A 51 -5.04 -2.22 -10.04
C ILE A 51 -5.47 -3.26 -9.01
N PHE A 52 -5.21 -4.55 -9.26
CA PHE A 52 -5.51 -5.62 -8.33
C PHE A 52 -4.76 -5.42 -7.00
N ASN A 53 -3.45 -5.20 -7.05
CA ASN A 53 -2.63 -4.96 -5.87
C ASN A 53 -3.08 -3.69 -5.11
N ALA A 54 -3.44 -2.62 -5.82
CA ALA A 54 -4.00 -1.43 -5.19
C ALA A 54 -5.35 -1.70 -4.53
N SER A 55 -6.23 -2.47 -5.18
CA SER A 55 -7.55 -2.82 -4.64
C SER A 55 -7.48 -3.58 -3.31
N LEU A 56 -6.46 -4.42 -3.13
CA LEU A 56 -6.21 -5.15 -1.87
C LEU A 56 -5.99 -4.20 -0.69
N VAL A 57 -5.56 -2.96 -0.95
CA VAL A 57 -5.37 -1.92 0.06
C VAL A 57 -6.53 -0.93 0.08
N ILE A 58 -7.09 -0.58 -1.07
CA ILE A 58 -8.23 0.36 -1.16
C ILE A 58 -9.45 -0.19 -0.43
N VAL A 59 -9.80 -1.47 -0.63
CA VAL A 59 -10.98 -2.09 0.00
C VAL A 59 -10.94 -2.00 1.53
N PRO A 60 -9.88 -2.47 2.23
CA PRO A 60 -9.81 -2.33 3.68
C PRO A 60 -9.71 -0.87 4.14
N MET A 61 -9.11 0.04 3.36
CA MET A 61 -9.06 1.46 3.71
C MET A 61 -10.42 2.15 3.60
N CYS A 62 -11.24 1.78 2.61
CA CYS A 62 -12.62 2.22 2.50
C CYS A 62 -13.46 1.72 3.69
N PHE A 63 -13.29 0.45 4.06
CA PHE A 63 -13.96 -0.12 5.24
C PHE A 63 -13.52 0.60 6.51
N LEU A 64 -12.23 0.88 6.68
CA LEU A 64 -11.70 1.64 7.80
C LEU A 64 -12.30 3.05 7.85
N LEU A 65 -12.40 3.76 6.72
CA LEU A 65 -13.04 5.08 6.65
C LEU A 65 -14.48 5.02 7.15
N LEU A 66 -15.26 4.05 6.68
CA LEU A 66 -16.66 3.85 7.06
C LEU A 66 -16.77 3.50 8.55
N LEU A 67 -15.89 2.61 9.04
CA LEU A 67 -15.81 2.24 10.45
C LEU A 67 -15.50 3.45 11.34
N MET A 68 -14.52 4.27 10.96
CA MET A 68 -14.19 5.48 11.72
C MET A 68 -15.35 6.47 11.75
N ASP A 69 -16.09 6.60 10.64
CA ASP A 69 -17.29 7.43 10.59
C ASP A 69 -18.32 6.96 11.63
N ILE A 70 -18.66 5.67 11.63
CA ILE A 70 -19.60 5.07 12.60
C ILE A 70 -19.10 5.22 14.04
N LEU A 71 -17.83 4.93 14.30
CA LEU A 71 -17.24 5.02 15.64
C LEU A 71 -17.30 6.44 16.19
N THR A 72 -17.10 7.47 15.36
CA THR A 72 -17.22 8.86 15.82
C THR A 72 -18.65 9.24 16.20
N PHE A 73 -19.68 8.77 15.49
CA PHE A 73 -21.07 8.95 15.93
C PHE A 73 -21.31 8.30 17.30
N HIS A 74 -20.79 7.08 17.48
CA HIS A 74 -20.94 6.34 18.74
C HIS A 74 -20.18 7.01 19.90
N GLN A 75 -18.97 7.55 19.65
CA GLN A 75 -18.14 8.23 20.65
C GLN A 75 -18.83 9.48 21.24
N TYR A 76 -19.62 10.19 20.45
CA TYR A 76 -20.35 11.40 20.88
C TYR A 76 -21.83 11.15 21.19
N GLY A 77 -22.27 9.89 21.21
CA GLY A 77 -23.67 9.52 21.48
C GLY A 77 -24.67 10.13 20.49
N GLN A 78 -24.24 10.41 19.26
CA GLN A 78 -25.08 11.02 18.22
C GLN A 78 -25.74 9.93 17.36
N PRO A 79 -26.99 10.14 16.90
CA PRO A 79 -27.63 9.20 15.99
C PRO A 79 -26.85 9.11 14.67
N VAL A 80 -26.69 7.90 14.17
CA VAL A 80 -26.00 7.64 12.90
C VAL A 80 -26.82 8.25 11.76
N ASN A 81 -26.28 9.28 11.12
CA ASN A 81 -26.90 9.88 9.95
C ASN A 81 -26.32 9.27 8.67
N LEU A 82 -27.05 8.31 8.10
CA LEU A 82 -26.65 7.62 6.86
C LEU A 82 -26.45 8.58 5.68
N LYS A 83 -27.26 9.64 5.58
CA LYS A 83 -27.10 10.64 4.52
C LYS A 83 -25.74 11.33 4.62
N SER A 84 -25.36 11.74 5.83
CA SER A 84 -24.07 12.39 6.07
C SER A 84 -22.88 11.46 5.80
N ILE A 85 -23.01 10.17 6.09
CA ILE A 85 -22.00 9.16 5.80
C ILE A 85 -21.85 9.01 4.28
N VAL A 86 -22.95 8.80 3.56
CA VAL A 86 -22.92 8.65 2.09
C VAL A 86 -22.39 9.92 1.40
N ASP A 87 -22.82 11.10 1.84
CA ASP A 87 -22.35 12.39 1.32
C ASP A 87 -20.82 12.55 1.46
N ARG A 88 -20.20 11.91 2.46
CA ARG A 88 -18.74 11.89 2.65
C ARG A 88 -18.04 10.75 1.90
N LEU A 89 -18.67 9.58 1.81
CA LEU A 89 -18.08 8.43 1.12
C LEU A 89 -17.99 8.65 -0.40
N ILE A 90 -18.99 9.28 -1.00
CA ILE A 90 -19.03 9.55 -2.44
C ILE A 90 -17.74 10.26 -2.93
N PRO A 91 -17.31 11.39 -2.32
CA PRO A 91 -16.04 12.01 -2.69
C PRO A 91 -14.83 11.32 -2.04
N GLY A 92 -14.98 10.71 -0.86
CA GLY A 92 -13.89 10.09 -0.11
C GLY A 92 -13.27 8.87 -0.80
N ILE A 93 -14.10 7.96 -1.32
CA ILE A 93 -13.66 6.72 -1.98
C ILE A 93 -12.79 6.98 -3.22
N PRO A 94 -13.19 7.78 -4.21
CA PRO A 94 -12.35 8.02 -5.39
C PRO A 94 -11.06 8.76 -5.04
N MET A 95 -11.13 9.73 -4.11
CA MET A 95 -9.95 10.45 -3.65
C MET A 95 -8.94 9.51 -2.97
N LEU A 96 -9.42 8.65 -2.07
CA LEU A 96 -8.62 7.63 -1.40
C LEU A 96 -8.06 6.63 -2.41
N SER A 97 -8.88 6.17 -3.37
CA SER A 97 -8.48 5.21 -4.41
C SER A 97 -7.30 5.74 -5.24
N VAL A 98 -7.41 6.97 -5.76
CA VAL A 98 -6.34 7.63 -6.53
C VAL A 98 -5.09 7.80 -5.69
N PHE A 99 -5.24 8.24 -4.43
CA PHE A 99 -4.13 8.43 -3.51
C PHE A 99 -3.40 7.12 -3.22
N VAL A 100 -4.12 6.04 -2.91
CA VAL A 100 -3.56 4.71 -2.62
C VAL A 100 -2.89 4.12 -3.86
N PHE A 101 -3.55 4.19 -5.03
CA PHE A 101 -2.99 3.71 -6.29
C PHE A 101 -1.65 4.39 -6.59
N TYR A 102 -1.59 5.72 -6.49
CA TYR A 102 -0.38 6.48 -6.77
C TYR A 102 0.78 6.15 -5.80
N THR A 103 0.46 5.96 -4.52
CA THR A 103 1.45 5.72 -3.47
C THR A 103 1.95 4.27 -3.44
N ILE A 104 1.14 3.30 -3.89
CA ILE A 104 1.58 1.90 -4.10
C ILE A 104 2.54 1.82 -5.28
N ARG A 105 2.20 2.47 -6.41
CA ARG A 105 3.05 2.51 -7.62
C ARG A 105 4.48 2.98 -7.33
N HIS A 106 4.62 3.93 -6.41
CA HIS A 106 5.90 4.58 -6.12
C HIS A 106 6.42 4.28 -4.70
N LYS A 107 6.00 3.17 -4.06
CA LYS A 107 6.36 2.82 -2.68
C LYS A 107 7.87 2.85 -2.42
N ARG A 108 8.67 2.42 -3.39
CA ARG A 108 10.13 2.30 -3.29
C ARG A 108 10.87 3.64 -3.48
N ASN A 109 10.16 4.71 -3.83
CA ASN A 109 10.77 6.02 -4.00
C ASN A 109 10.96 6.71 -2.63
N PRO A 110 12.18 7.12 -2.26
CA PRO A 110 12.44 7.75 -0.97
C PRO A 110 11.69 9.08 -0.80
N ARG A 111 11.36 9.75 -1.91
CA ARG A 111 10.53 10.98 -1.90
C ARG A 111 9.11 10.69 -1.40
N ILE A 112 8.51 9.58 -1.82
CA ILE A 112 7.16 9.19 -1.39
C ILE A 112 7.20 8.77 0.08
N GLN A 113 8.22 8.03 0.51
CA GLN A 113 8.44 7.70 1.92
C GLN A 113 8.53 8.96 2.80
N PHE A 114 9.30 9.96 2.37
CA PHE A 114 9.40 11.24 3.08
C PHE A 114 8.08 12.03 3.08
N LEU A 115 7.36 12.05 1.95
CA LEU A 115 6.04 12.68 1.86
C LEU A 115 5.03 12.00 2.79
N LEU A 116 5.01 10.67 2.84
CA LEU A 116 4.17 9.89 3.76
C LEU A 116 4.54 10.17 5.23
N PHE A 117 5.82 10.35 5.53
CA PHE A 117 6.27 10.76 6.87
C PHE A 117 5.74 12.14 7.27
N LEU A 118 5.86 13.14 6.38
CA LEU A 118 5.33 14.48 6.65
C LEU A 118 3.81 14.47 6.79
N LEU A 119 3.13 13.78 5.88
CA LEU A 119 1.68 13.67 5.84
C LEU A 119 1.15 12.90 7.06
N GLY A 120 1.80 11.80 7.46
CA GLY A 120 1.49 11.06 8.66
C GLY A 120 1.69 11.90 9.93
N THR A 121 2.82 12.62 10.02
CA THR A 121 3.13 13.47 11.19
C THR A 121 2.11 14.61 11.30
N GLY A 122 1.80 15.26 10.19
CA GLY A 122 0.82 16.34 10.12
C GLY A 122 -0.60 15.87 10.42
N SER A 123 -1.04 14.77 9.80
CA SER A 123 -2.37 14.21 10.00
C SER A 123 -2.57 13.74 11.44
N GLY A 124 -1.65 12.93 11.97
CA GLY A 124 -1.72 12.42 13.35
C GLY A 124 -1.69 13.54 14.39
N SER A 125 -0.78 14.50 14.25
CA SER A 125 -0.68 15.64 15.17
C SER A 125 -1.93 16.54 15.12
N ARG A 126 -2.42 16.86 13.91
CA ARG A 126 -3.62 17.68 13.73
C ARG A 126 -4.85 16.99 14.30
N MET A 127 -5.02 15.71 14.03
CA MET A 127 -6.15 14.92 14.51
C MET A 127 -6.21 14.89 16.04
N LEU A 128 -5.10 14.59 16.71
CA LEU A 128 -5.05 14.57 18.18
C LEU A 128 -5.31 15.96 18.78
N PHE A 129 -4.84 17.02 18.11
CA PHE A 129 -5.14 18.38 18.52
C PHE A 129 -6.63 18.73 18.37
N LEU A 130 -7.27 18.34 17.26
CA LEU A 130 -8.71 18.54 17.02
C LEU A 130 -9.55 17.78 18.06
N LEU A 131 -9.23 16.51 18.31
CA LEU A 131 -9.94 15.68 19.27
C LEU A 131 -10.03 16.32 20.67
N LYS A 132 -8.98 17.01 21.11
CA LYS A 132 -8.96 17.69 22.43
C LYS A 132 -9.58 19.09 22.40
N ARG A 133 -9.38 19.88 21.34
CA ARG A 133 -9.70 21.32 21.35
C ARG A 133 -10.89 21.73 20.51
N SER A 134 -11.39 20.87 19.64
CA SER A 134 -12.46 21.21 18.70
C SER A 134 -13.81 20.72 19.17
N SER A 135 -14.86 21.41 18.73
CA SER A 135 -16.24 21.02 18.97
C SER A 135 -16.54 19.67 18.34
N TYR A 136 -17.48 18.93 18.93
CA TYR A 136 -17.87 17.59 18.47
C TYR A 136 -18.23 17.55 16.97
N LEU A 137 -18.90 18.58 16.43
CA LEU A 137 -19.24 18.67 15.01
C LEU A 137 -18.02 18.64 14.09
N ILE A 138 -16.95 19.33 14.48
CA ILE A 138 -15.71 19.37 13.70
C ILE A 138 -15.02 18.01 13.77
N ASN A 139 -15.00 17.39 14.95
CA ASN A 139 -14.41 16.08 15.15
C ASN A 139 -15.14 15.02 14.32
N MET A 140 -16.47 15.01 14.34
CA MET A 140 -17.26 14.06 13.54
C MET A 140 -17.10 14.24 12.02
N GLN A 141 -16.72 15.43 11.55
CA GLN A 141 -16.51 15.68 10.11
C GLN A 141 -15.07 15.40 9.65
N GLN A 142 -14.06 15.78 10.46
CA GLN A 142 -12.66 15.75 10.04
C GLN A 142 -11.88 14.56 10.58
N THR A 143 -12.27 14.02 11.74
CA THR A 143 -11.53 12.94 12.39
C THR A 143 -11.54 11.63 11.57
N PRO A 144 -12.66 11.17 10.99
CA PRO A 144 -12.68 9.92 10.23
C PRO A 144 -11.65 9.90 9.07
N PRO A 145 -11.62 10.88 8.14
CA PRO A 145 -10.65 10.87 7.06
C PRO A 145 -9.21 11.09 7.55
N LEU A 146 -8.99 11.89 8.60
CA LEU A 146 -7.64 12.11 9.16
C LEU A 146 -7.06 10.83 9.80
N ILE A 147 -7.89 10.05 10.51
CA ILE A 147 -7.49 8.76 11.09
C ILE A 147 -7.11 7.80 9.98
N THR A 148 -7.98 7.62 8.98
CA THR A 148 -7.73 6.72 7.86
C THR A 148 -6.45 7.08 7.12
N LEU A 149 -6.24 8.38 6.88
CA LEU A 149 -5.05 8.88 6.20
C LEU A 149 -3.78 8.64 7.02
N TRP A 150 -3.83 8.83 8.34
CA TRP A 150 -2.67 8.60 9.21
C TRP A 150 -2.32 7.12 9.31
N ILE A 151 -3.32 6.24 9.51
CA ILE A 151 -3.12 4.78 9.53
C ILE A 151 -2.55 4.29 8.21
N TYR A 152 -3.08 4.77 7.08
CA TYR A 152 -2.55 4.47 5.76
C TYR A 152 -1.07 4.86 5.65
N ALA A 153 -0.72 6.08 6.03
CA ALA A 153 0.65 6.55 5.97
C ALA A 153 1.60 5.69 6.82
N VAL A 154 1.20 5.31 8.03
CA VAL A 154 1.98 4.44 8.93
C VAL A 154 2.21 3.06 8.32
N ILE A 155 1.18 2.46 7.73
CA ILE A 155 1.29 1.12 7.11
C ILE A 155 2.18 1.14 5.86
N GLN A 156 2.16 2.24 5.10
CA GLN A 156 2.89 2.33 3.84
C GLN A 156 4.36 2.75 4.00
N MET A 157 4.71 3.35 5.14
CA MET A 157 6.08 3.74 5.47
C MET A 157 6.98 2.54 5.79
N ASP A 158 8.28 2.69 5.52
CA ASP A 158 9.28 1.76 6.02
C ASP A 158 9.29 1.75 7.56
N LEU A 159 9.56 0.58 8.16
CA LEU A 159 9.42 0.37 9.61
C LEU A 159 10.14 1.42 10.45
N GLY A 160 11.37 1.80 10.07
CA GLY A 160 12.14 2.82 10.78
C GLY A 160 11.47 4.20 10.74
N LEU A 161 10.95 4.61 9.58
CA LEU A 161 10.23 5.88 9.41
C LEU A 161 8.86 5.83 10.10
N ALA A 162 8.18 4.69 10.10
CA ALA A 162 6.90 4.51 10.79
C ALA A 162 7.05 4.67 12.32
N VAL A 163 8.09 4.07 12.91
CA VAL A 163 8.38 4.26 14.34
C VAL A 163 8.76 5.71 14.63
N ALA A 164 9.61 6.33 13.79
CA ALA A 164 9.95 7.74 13.93
C ALA A 164 8.70 8.65 13.81
N ASN A 165 7.76 8.31 12.94
CA ASN A 165 6.50 9.04 12.78
C ASN A 165 5.66 9.00 14.06
N LEU A 166 5.45 7.79 14.60
CA LEU A 166 4.70 7.58 15.84
C LEU A 166 5.36 8.31 17.03
N LEU A 167 6.68 8.21 17.15
CA LEU A 167 7.45 8.94 18.16
C LEU A 167 7.33 10.45 18.01
N SER A 168 7.35 10.96 16.78
CA SER A 168 7.21 12.40 16.49
C SER A 168 5.82 12.91 16.90
N VAL A 169 4.76 12.15 16.59
CA VAL A 169 3.38 12.50 16.99
C VAL A 169 3.23 12.41 18.51
N ALA A 170 3.78 11.38 19.16
CA ALA A 170 3.76 11.24 20.62
C ALA A 170 4.50 12.39 21.31
N ALA A 171 5.69 12.75 20.81
CA ALA A 171 6.46 13.89 21.30
C ALA A 171 5.69 15.22 21.13
N PHE A 172 5.02 15.41 20.00
CA PHE A 172 4.15 16.56 19.79
C PHE A 172 3.01 16.62 20.82
N CYS A 173 2.38 15.48 21.12
CA CYS A 173 1.35 15.38 22.14
C CYS A 173 1.86 15.79 23.53
N TRP A 174 3.04 15.31 23.92
CA TRP A 174 3.69 15.69 25.17
C TRP A 174 4.03 17.18 25.22
N TRP A 175 4.62 17.74 24.16
CA TRP A 175 4.96 19.17 24.09
C TRP A 175 3.74 20.07 24.22
N LYS A 176 2.62 19.68 23.63
CA LYS A 176 1.36 20.43 23.71
C LYS A 176 0.57 20.15 25.00
N LYS A 177 1.12 19.36 25.93
CA LYS A 177 0.44 18.90 27.16
C LYS A 177 -0.98 18.41 26.85
N LEU A 178 -1.10 17.64 25.77
CA LEU A 178 -2.29 16.85 25.54
C LEU A 178 -2.27 15.75 26.60
N ASP A 179 -2.81 16.04 27.79
CA ASP A 179 -3.18 15.00 28.76
C ASP A 179 -4.14 14.05 28.07
N LEU A 180 -3.60 12.96 27.57
CA LEU A 180 -4.34 11.83 27.03
C LEU A 180 -4.78 10.88 28.16
N LEU A 181 -4.26 11.09 29.38
CA LEU A 181 -4.45 10.22 30.55
C LEU A 181 -5.09 10.92 31.77
N SER A 182 -5.23 12.25 31.80
CA SER A 182 -5.85 12.98 32.94
C SER A 182 -7.38 13.12 32.77
N GLY A 183 -8.04 12.02 32.40
CA GLY A 183 -9.49 11.95 32.13
C GLY A 183 -10.22 10.86 32.92
N TYR A 184 -9.68 10.51 34.09
CA TYR A 184 -10.41 9.86 35.18
C TYR A 184 -10.15 10.64 36.46
#